data_AF-A0A3S0SFU3-F1
#
_entry.id   AF-A0A3S0SFU3-F1
#
_cell.length_a   1.000
_cell.length_b   1.000
_cell.length_c   1.000
_cell.angle_alpha   90.00
_cell.angle_beta   90.00
_cell.angle_gamma   90.00
#
_symmetry.space_group_name_H-M   'P 1'
#
loop_
_entity.id
_entity.type
_entity.pdbx_description
1 polymer ?
#
loop_
_entity_poly.entity_id
_entity_poly.type
_entity_poly.pdbx_seq_one_letter_code
_entity_poly.pdbx_strand_id
1 'polypeptide(L)' 'MSIPTAPFTDNTPMPFGRYRGKAMVNVPAQYLLWLYNNGCGHAGVRNYIIANLNCLNEEVRR' A
#
# COMPACT_ATOMS: atom_id res chain seq x y z
N MET A 1 21.03 3.21 -14.87
CA MET A 1 20.29 1.94 -14.82
C MET A 1 19.00 2.19 -14.06
N SER A 2 17.87 2.26 -14.77
CA SER A 2 16.55 2.37 -14.14
C SER A 2 16.18 0.98 -13.64
N ILE A 3 16.24 0.75 -12.34
CA ILE A 3 15.77 -0.50 -11.75
C ILE A 3 14.27 -0.57 -12.08
N PRO A 4 13.76 -1.60 -12.78
CA PRO A 4 12.33 -1.78 -12.93
C PRO A 4 11.76 -1.94 -11.52
N THR A 5 11.01 -0.95 -11.05
CA THR A 5 10.27 -1.05 -9.78
C THR A 5 9.25 -2.15 -9.97
N ALA A 6 9.58 -3.36 -9.50
CA ALA A 6 8.64 -4.47 -9.51
C ALA A 6 7.32 -4.04 -8.85
N PRO A 7 6.15 -4.46 -9.38
CA PRO A 7 4.88 -4.12 -8.78
C PRO A 7 4.87 -4.62 -7.33
N PHE A 8 4.43 -3.74 -6.43
CA PHE A 8 4.21 -4.13 -5.04
C PHE A 8 3.13 -5.20 -5.00
N THR A 9 3.38 -6.24 -4.22
CA THR A 9 2.47 -7.36 -3.98
C THR A 9 2.18 -7.47 -2.49
N ASP A 10 1.25 -8.35 -2.13
CA ASP A 10 0.85 -8.65 -0.75
C ASP A 10 2.04 -8.95 0.16
N ASN A 11 3.06 -9.64 -0.37
CA ASN A 11 4.27 -10.04 0.35
C ASN A 11 5.36 -8.95 0.38
N THR A 12 5.19 -7.87 -0.38
CA THR A 12 6.17 -6.78 -0.40
C THR A 12 6.19 -6.11 0.98
N PRO A 13 7.36 -5.92 1.59
CA PRO A 13 7.44 -5.23 2.87
C PRO A 13 7.16 -3.73 2.68
N MET A 14 6.35 -3.17 3.57
CA MET A 14 6.05 -1.75 3.62
C MET A 14 7.34 -0.94 3.82
N PRO A 15 7.67 0.02 2.94
CA PRO A 15 8.98 0.66 2.93
C PRO A 15 9.18 1.70 4.03
N PHE A 16 8.10 2.27 4.60
CA PHE A 16 8.17 3.37 5.56
C PHE A 16 6.98 3.38 6.53
N GLY A 17 7.01 4.36 7.46
CA GLY A 17 5.92 4.61 8.39
C GLY A 17 5.82 3.58 9.51
N ARG A 18 4.67 3.59 10.21
CA ARG A 18 4.41 2.76 11.39
C ARG A 18 4.47 1.26 11.12
N TYR A 19 4.13 0.84 9.90
CA TYR A 19 4.07 -0.56 9.49
C TYR A 19 5.30 -1.00 8.69
N ARG A 20 6.40 -0.23 8.71
CA ARG A 20 7.63 -0.54 7.99
C ARG A 20 8.08 -1.98 8.25
N GLY A 21 8.43 -2.69 7.18
CA GLY A 21 8.88 -4.09 7.23
C GLY A 21 7.75 -5.13 7.27
N LYS A 22 6.49 -4.72 7.52
CA LYS A 22 5.35 -5.64 7.41
C LYS A 22 4.94 -5.82 5.96
N ALA A 23 4.54 -7.03 5.59
CA ALA A 23 3.96 -7.32 4.28
C ALA A 23 2.74 -6.42 4.02
N MET A 24 2.54 -5.95 2.78
CA MET A 24 1.45 -5.05 2.39
C MET A 24 0.07 -5.57 2.81
N VAL A 25 -0.19 -6.88 2.70
CA VAL A 25 -1.45 -7.52 3.12
C VAL A 25 -1.69 -7.44 4.63
N ASN A 26 -0.62 -7.30 5.43
CA ASN A 26 -0.71 -7.16 6.88
C ASN A 26 -0.76 -5.69 7.34
N VAL A 27 -0.81 -4.74 6.39
CA VAL A 27 -1.02 -3.32 6.70
C VAL A 27 -2.52 -3.04 6.69
N PRO A 28 -3.10 -2.44 7.75
CA PRO A 28 -4.53 -2.20 7.81
C PRO A 28 -5.04 -1.36 6.63
N ALA A 29 -6.17 -1.75 6.04
CA ALA A 29 -6.73 -1.05 4.88
C ALA A 29 -7.02 0.44 5.16
N GLN A 30 -7.49 0.78 6.36
CA GLN A 30 -7.71 2.16 6.77
C GLN A 30 -6.42 3.01 6.70
N TYR A 31 -5.27 2.45 7.06
CA TYR A 31 -3.99 3.16 6.99
C TYR A 31 -3.53 3.36 5.55
N LEU A 32 -3.70 2.35 4.70
CA LEU A 32 -3.39 2.42 3.28
C LEU A 32 -4.26 3.47 2.57
N LEU A 33 -5.55 3.52 2.86
CA LEU A 33 -6.46 4.53 2.32
C LEU A 33 -6.14 5.94 2.86
N TRP A 34 -5.79 6.06 4.14
CA TRP A 34 -5.31 7.33 4.71
C TRP A 34 -4.06 7.82 3.98
N LEU A 35 -3.07 6.95 3.72
CA LEU A 35 -1.88 7.33 2.95
C LEU A 35 -2.23 7.82 1.54
N TYR A 36 -3.15 7.13 0.86
CA TYR A 36 -3.60 7.54 -0.46
C TYR A 36 -4.24 8.94 -0.44
N ASN A 37 -5.15 9.18 0.51
CA ASN A 37 -5.85 10.46 0.66
C ASN A 37 -4.93 11.62 1.08
N ASN A 38 -3.85 11.34 1.82
CA ASN A 38 -2.87 12.34 2.25
C ASN A 38 -1.74 12.57 1.22
N GLY A 39 -1.84 11.99 0.02
CA GLY A 39 -0.84 12.18 -1.03
C GLY A 39 0.40 11.30 -0.83
N CYS A 40 0.22 9.97 -0.80
CA CYS A 40 1.32 9.01 -0.72
C CYS A 40 2.40 9.26 -1.80
N GLY A 41 3.56 9.80 -1.37
CA GLY A 41 4.67 10.15 -2.26
C GLY A 41 5.46 8.97 -2.80
N HIS A 42 5.18 7.75 -2.35
CA HIS A 42 5.89 6.55 -2.81
C HIS A 42 5.07 5.84 -3.90
N ALA A 43 5.53 5.92 -5.15
CA ALA A 43 4.83 5.38 -6.32
C ALA A 43 4.45 3.89 -6.18
N GLY A 44 5.35 3.04 -5.66
CA GLY A 44 5.07 1.60 -5.46
C GLY A 44 3.89 1.33 -4.52
N VAL A 45 3.91 1.92 -3.32
CA VAL A 45 2.82 1.85 -2.33
C VAL A 45 1.52 2.44 -2.92
N ARG A 46 1.59 3.61 -3.57
CA ARG A 46 0.42 4.23 -4.19
C ARG A 46 -0.21 3.33 -5.25
N ASN A 47 0.58 2.73 -6.13
CA ASN A 47 0.09 1.84 -7.18
C ASN A 47 -0.55 0.57 -6.60
N TYR A 48 0.03 0.00 -5.54
CA TYR A 48 -0.59 -1.11 -4.82
C TYR A 48 -1.95 -0.74 -4.25
N ILE A 49 -2.06 0.45 -3.62
CA ILE A 49 -3.33 0.92 -3.05
C ILE A 49 -4.39 1.11 -4.15
N ILE A 50 -4.01 1.70 -5.29
CA ILE A 50 -4.91 1.89 -6.43
C ILE A 50 -5.37 0.53 -6.99
N ALA A 51 -4.46 -0.42 -7.17
CA ALA A 51 -4.78 -1.75 -7.68
C ALA A 51 -5.73 -2.53 -6.77
N ASN A 52 -5.72 -2.25 -5.46
CA ASN A 52 -6.52 -2.93 -4.44
C ASN A 52 -7.63 -2.06 -3.84
N LEU A 53 -7.93 -0.89 -4.43
CA LEU A 53 -8.79 0.13 -3.79
C LEU A 53 -10.18 -0.41 -3.42
N ASN A 54 -10.76 -1.26 -4.26
CA ASN A 54 -12.06 -1.87 -4.00
C ASN A 54 -12.00 -2.79 -2.78
N CYS A 55 -11.02 -3.71 -2.72
CA CYS A 55 -10.85 -4.63 -1.58
C CYS A 55 -10.60 -3.87 -0.28
N LEU A 56 -9.76 -2.82 -0.32
CA LEU A 56 -9.45 -2.00 0.85
C LEU A 56 -10.68 -1.24 1.38
N ASN A 57 -11.53 -0.72 0.48
CA ASN A 57 -12.77 -0.06 0.88
C ASN A 57 -13.80 -1.04 1.47
N GLU A 58 -13.89 -2.27 0.94
CA GLU A 58 -14.75 -3.32 1.51
C GLU A 58 -14.28 -3.74 2.90
N GLU A 59 -12.96 -3.87 3.12
CA GLU A 59 -12.38 -4.22 4.42
C GLU A 59 -12.71 -3.18 5.50
N VAL A 60 -12.67 -1.89 5.16
CA VAL A 60 -12.99 -0.80 6.10
C VAL A 60 -14.49 -0.70 6.41
N ARG A 61 -15.36 -1.20 5.51
CA ARG A 61 -16.83 -1.18 5.74
C ARG A 61 -17.30 -2.30 6.67
N ARG A 62 -16.51 -3.37 6.80
CA ARG A 62 -16.79 -4.51 7.69
C ARG A 62 -16.49 -4.16 9.14
#